data_AF-A0A9X0KTU6-F1
#
_entry.id   AF-A0A9X0KTU6-F1
#
_cell.length_a   1.000
_cell.length_b   1.000
_cell.length_c   1.000
_cell.angle_alpha   90.00
_cell.angle_beta   90.00
_cell.angle_gamma   90.00
#
_symmetry.space_group_name_H-M   'P 1'
#
loop_
_entity.id
_entity.type
_entity.pdbx_description
1 polymer ?
#
loop_
_entity_poly.entity_id
_entity_poly.type
_entity_poly.pdbx_seq_one_letter_code
_entity_poly.pdbx_strand_id
1 'polypeptide(L)'
;MTSQAVDPFMFARRDSRLLTGRLSSIHNLRLPSAVTPTAPVKPDSEPALISESPARYVVAVRALCEFTAKVGDLDLRFTPSPTAQEGIAGHRTVASRRGADYQAELSLSGDYRELTVRGRADGYDAGRNQLEEVKTYRGELDAMPANHRQLHWAQVKVYGWLLCQRLQLEQVTLALVYFNIVSEQETLIRESFGSISFF
;
A
#
# COMPACT_ATOMS: atom_id res chain seq x y z
N MET A 1 -4.20 -4.23 -32.74
CA MET A 1 -4.57 -2.92 -32.16
C MET A 1 -4.28 -3.00 -30.67
N THR A 2 -3.15 -2.44 -30.25
CA THR A 2 -2.64 -2.50 -28.89
C THR A 2 -3.41 -1.52 -28.00
N SER A 3 -4.19 -2.05 -27.06
CA SER A 3 -4.88 -1.26 -26.04
C SER A 3 -3.84 -0.80 -25.02
N GLN A 4 -3.60 0.52 -24.96
CA GLN A 4 -2.80 1.14 -23.91
C GLN A 4 -3.56 1.03 -22.59
N ALA A 5 -2.99 0.29 -21.64
CA ALA A 5 -3.44 0.33 -20.25
C ALA A 5 -3.17 1.72 -19.68
N VAL A 6 -4.21 2.37 -19.18
CA VAL A 6 -4.11 3.67 -18.50
C VAL A 6 -3.50 3.42 -17.12
N ASP A 7 -2.32 3.97 -16.87
CA ASP A 7 -1.65 3.92 -15.57
C ASP A 7 -2.44 4.75 -14.54
N PRO A 8 -2.98 4.15 -13.48
CA PRO A 8 -3.79 4.86 -12.49
C PRO A 8 -3.02 5.91 -11.66
N PHE A 9 -1.69 6.06 -11.83
CA PHE A 9 -0.85 6.95 -11.03
C PHE A 9 -0.14 8.09 -11.80
N MET A 10 -0.52 8.39 -13.05
CA MET A 10 0.15 9.37 -13.93
C MET A 10 0.18 10.87 -13.49
N PHE A 11 -0.21 11.23 -12.26
CA PHE A 11 -0.31 12.63 -11.82
C PHE A 11 0.84 13.17 -10.93
N ALA A 12 1.88 12.39 -10.62
CA ALA A 12 2.89 12.80 -9.62
C ALA A 12 4.27 13.20 -10.17
N ARG A 13 4.38 13.71 -11.41
CA ARG A 13 5.63 14.32 -11.89
C ARG A 13 5.61 15.83 -11.72
N ARG A 14 6.37 16.37 -10.75
CA ARG A 14 7.08 17.66 -10.90
C ARG A 14 8.17 17.88 -9.83
N ASP A 15 9.37 18.04 -10.37
CA ASP A 15 10.65 18.59 -9.92
C ASP A 15 10.87 19.06 -8.47
N SER A 16 11.88 18.44 -7.83
CA SER A 16 12.55 18.92 -6.63
C SER A 16 13.84 19.67 -7.00
N ARG A 17 13.78 20.98 -7.23
CA ARG A 17 14.96 21.85 -7.16
C ARG A 17 14.59 23.22 -6.58
N LEU A 18 15.50 23.70 -5.72
CA LEU A 18 15.65 25.04 -5.14
C LEU A 18 15.11 25.19 -3.72
N LEU A 19 16.04 25.26 -2.74
CA LEU A 19 16.22 26.43 -1.87
C LEU A 19 17.36 26.17 -0.86
N THR A 20 18.57 26.58 -1.25
CA THR A 20 19.68 26.87 -0.33
C THR A 20 19.82 28.40 -0.25
N GLY A 21 19.81 28.96 0.97
CA GLY A 21 20.01 30.39 1.20
C GLY A 21 20.52 30.67 2.61
N ARG A 22 21.84 30.85 2.75
CA ARG A 22 22.54 31.44 3.91
C ARG A 22 22.33 32.95 3.92
N LEU A 23 22.25 33.57 5.11
CA LEU A 23 22.67 34.96 5.32
C LEU A 23 23.36 35.15 6.68
N SER A 24 24.39 35.98 6.67
CA SER A 24 25.36 36.26 7.74
C SER A 24 25.41 37.76 8.04
N SER A 25 25.47 38.09 9.34
CA SER A 25 26.18 39.20 10.05
C SER A 25 26.17 40.63 9.51
N ILE A 26 25.79 41.63 10.35
CA ILE A 26 26.46 42.96 10.46
C ILE A 26 26.33 43.54 11.90
N HIS A 27 27.42 44.18 12.34
CA HIS A 27 27.77 44.84 13.61
C HIS A 27 27.27 46.30 13.79
N ASN A 28 27.16 46.75 15.07
CA ASN A 28 27.82 47.92 15.72
C ASN A 28 27.00 48.95 16.56
N LEU A 29 27.38 48.99 17.87
CA LEU A 29 27.63 50.08 18.85
C LEU A 29 26.71 51.33 19.04
N ARG A 30 26.26 51.57 20.31
CA ARG A 30 26.70 52.67 21.24
C ARG A 30 26.00 52.59 22.64
N LEU A 31 26.73 52.89 23.74
CA LEU A 31 26.30 53.08 25.16
C LEU A 31 26.53 54.58 25.58
N PRO A 32 26.24 55.12 26.80
CA PRO A 32 25.79 54.56 28.12
C PRO A 32 24.57 55.35 28.74
N SER A 33 23.97 55.13 29.94
CA SER A 33 24.51 55.01 31.32
C SER A 33 23.47 54.50 32.36
N ALA A 34 23.97 53.63 33.24
CA ALA A 34 23.74 53.39 34.69
C ALA A 34 22.35 53.49 35.35
N VAL A 35 21.88 52.38 35.98
CA VAL A 35 21.47 52.26 37.41
C VAL A 35 21.59 50.78 37.88
N THR A 36 22.47 50.54 38.87
CA THR A 36 22.51 49.60 40.05
C THR A 36 22.01 48.12 39.96
N PRO A 37 22.69 47.15 40.64
CA PRO A 37 22.56 45.72 40.34
C PRO A 37 21.50 44.98 41.17
N THR A 38 20.81 44.03 40.54
CA THR A 38 20.03 42.97 41.20
C THR A 38 20.58 41.60 40.81
N ALA A 39 20.59 40.70 41.79
CA ALA A 39 21.20 39.36 41.85
C ALA A 39 20.82 38.40 40.68
N PRO A 40 21.58 37.31 40.45
CA PRO A 40 21.47 36.53 39.22
C PRO A 40 20.20 35.66 39.23
N VAL A 41 19.33 35.87 38.24
CA VAL A 41 18.30 34.90 37.88
C VAL A 41 18.95 33.87 36.98
N LYS A 42 18.91 32.59 37.38
CA LYS A 42 19.26 31.45 36.52
C LYS A 42 18.44 31.54 35.23
N PRO A 43 19.03 31.39 34.03
CA PRO A 43 18.22 31.16 32.84
C PRO A 43 17.61 29.77 32.97
N ASP A 44 16.37 29.71 33.49
CA ASP A 44 15.56 28.51 33.44
C ASP A 44 15.15 28.26 31.98
N SER A 45 15.76 27.19 31.44
CA SER A 45 15.20 26.23 30.49
C SER A 45 14.68 26.76 29.14
N GLU A 46 15.43 26.46 28.07
CA GLU A 46 14.88 26.42 26.70
C GLU A 46 13.60 25.56 26.69
N PRO A 47 12.50 26.00 26.05
CA PRO A 47 11.35 25.14 25.89
C PRO A 47 11.76 23.95 25.02
N ALA A 48 11.61 22.74 25.56
CA ALA A 48 11.81 21.51 24.83
C ALA A 48 11.01 21.59 23.52
N LEU A 49 11.71 21.51 22.39
CA LEU A 49 11.11 21.37 21.08
C LEU A 49 10.19 20.14 21.14
N ILE A 50 8.89 20.38 21.15
CA ILE A 50 7.89 19.33 20.95
C ILE A 50 8.19 18.77 19.57
N SER A 51 8.84 17.60 19.52
CA SER A 51 8.93 16.82 18.30
C SER A 51 7.53 16.30 18.03
N GLU A 52 6.70 17.10 17.37
CA GLU A 52 5.50 16.60 16.73
C GLU A 52 5.95 15.65 15.63
N SER A 53 6.09 14.37 16.00
CA SER A 53 6.06 13.31 15.00
C SER A 53 4.71 13.44 14.30
N PRO A 54 4.66 13.79 13.00
CA PRO A 54 3.39 14.01 12.33
C PRO A 54 2.54 12.75 12.48
N ALA A 55 1.32 12.91 12.97
CA ALA A 55 0.40 11.80 13.14
C ALA A 55 0.26 11.07 11.80
N ARG A 56 0.70 9.79 11.77
CA ARG A 56 0.57 8.96 10.57
C ARG A 56 -0.84 8.40 10.49
N TYR A 57 -1.45 8.48 9.30
CA TYR A 57 -2.77 7.92 9.05
C TYR A 57 -2.64 6.45 8.67
N VAL A 58 -3.35 5.58 9.38
CA VAL A 58 -3.36 4.15 9.10
C VAL A 58 -4.50 3.82 8.14
N VAL A 59 -4.18 3.22 6.99
CA VAL A 59 -5.18 2.80 5.99
C VAL A 59 -5.04 1.31 5.68
N ALA A 60 -6.17 0.62 5.56
CA ALA A 60 -6.20 -0.77 5.13
C ALA A 60 -5.97 -0.85 3.61
N VAL A 61 -5.18 -1.82 3.13
CA VAL A 61 -4.94 -2.04 1.68
C VAL A 61 -6.26 -2.10 0.91
N ARG A 62 -7.23 -2.87 1.42
CA ARG A 62 -8.56 -2.96 0.80
C ARG A 62 -9.24 -1.61 0.66
N ALA A 63 -9.26 -0.80 1.73
CA ALA A 63 -9.90 0.51 1.72
C ALA A 63 -9.19 1.49 0.75
N LEU A 64 -7.85 1.44 0.72
CA LEU A 64 -7.04 2.23 -0.20
C LEU A 64 -7.37 1.88 -1.66
N CYS A 65 -7.35 0.59 -2.01
CA CYS A 65 -7.63 0.14 -3.38
C CYS A 65 -9.08 0.39 -3.79
N GLU A 66 -10.05 0.17 -2.90
CA GLU A 66 -11.46 0.48 -3.17
C GLU A 66 -11.68 1.98 -3.40
N PHE A 67 -10.88 2.85 -2.77
CA PHE A 67 -10.97 4.29 -3.00
C PHE A 67 -10.33 4.70 -4.34
N THR A 68 -9.15 4.17 -4.67
CA THR A 68 -8.39 4.60 -5.84
C THR A 68 -8.78 3.90 -7.14
N ALA A 69 -9.24 2.65 -7.06
CA ALA A 69 -9.64 1.85 -8.23
C ALA A 69 -11.13 2.00 -8.60
N LYS A 70 -11.88 2.88 -7.91
CA LYS A 70 -13.27 3.24 -8.27
C LYS A 70 -13.28 4.11 -9.53
N VAL A 71 -13.11 3.48 -10.68
CA VAL A 71 -13.40 4.06 -11.99
C VAL A 71 -14.44 3.17 -12.67
N GLY A 72 -15.59 3.74 -13.02
CA GLY A 72 -16.61 3.07 -13.83
C GLY A 72 -17.93 2.74 -13.12
N ASP A 73 -18.92 2.46 -13.97
CA ASP A 73 -20.37 2.42 -13.73
C ASP A 73 -20.81 1.48 -12.59
N LEU A 74 -21.94 1.82 -11.97
CA LEU A 74 -22.72 0.94 -11.12
C LEU A 74 -23.32 -0.15 -12.01
N ASP A 75 -22.54 -1.15 -12.42
CA ASP A 75 -23.09 -2.30 -13.13
C ASP A 75 -23.94 -3.13 -12.15
N LEU A 76 -25.26 -2.87 -12.15
CA LEU A 76 -26.25 -3.48 -11.25
C LEU A 76 -26.65 -4.90 -11.68
N ARG A 77 -25.94 -5.52 -12.62
CA ARG A 77 -26.22 -6.90 -13.03
C ARG A 77 -25.96 -7.85 -11.86
N PHE A 78 -26.98 -8.64 -11.54
CA PHE A 78 -26.97 -9.62 -10.46
C PHE A 78 -26.09 -10.81 -10.85
N THR A 79 -24.77 -10.67 -10.71
CA THR A 79 -23.85 -11.80 -10.79
C THR A 79 -23.95 -12.55 -9.46
N PRO A 80 -24.36 -13.83 -9.44
CA PRO A 80 -24.42 -14.60 -8.20
C PRO A 80 -23.05 -14.59 -7.51
N SER A 81 -22.96 -13.97 -6.33
CA SER A 81 -21.74 -13.93 -5.54
C SER A 81 -21.76 -15.01 -4.46
N PRO A 82 -20.61 -15.59 -4.11
CA PRO A 82 -20.48 -16.41 -2.92
C PRO A 82 -20.94 -15.67 -1.66
N THR A 83 -21.58 -16.40 -0.76
CA THR A 83 -21.78 -15.94 0.62
C THR A 83 -20.43 -15.76 1.33
N ALA A 84 -20.40 -15.01 2.43
CA ALA A 84 -19.18 -14.83 3.22
C ALA A 84 -18.59 -16.17 3.70
N GLN A 85 -19.45 -17.14 4.06
CA GLN A 85 -19.02 -18.46 4.51
C GLN A 85 -18.40 -19.28 3.36
N GLU A 86 -19.02 -19.28 2.17
CA GLU A 86 -18.47 -19.91 0.98
C GLU A 86 -17.14 -19.26 0.57
N GLY A 87 -17.04 -17.94 0.69
CA GLY A 87 -15.79 -17.20 0.49
C GLY A 87 -14.67 -17.69 1.41
N ILE A 88 -14.92 -17.72 2.72
CA ILE A 88 -13.95 -18.22 3.71
C ILE A 88 -13.57 -19.67 3.43
N ALA A 89 -14.53 -20.53 3.10
CA ALA A 89 -14.28 -21.92 2.75
C ALA A 89 -13.40 -22.03 1.50
N GLY A 90 -13.69 -21.25 0.45
CA GLY A 90 -12.89 -21.22 -0.77
C GLY A 90 -11.44 -20.79 -0.54
N HIS A 91 -11.21 -19.74 0.25
CA HIS A 91 -9.84 -19.32 0.61
C HIS A 91 -9.09 -20.43 1.37
N ARG A 92 -9.77 -21.11 2.31
CA ARG A 92 -9.19 -22.24 3.05
C ARG A 92 -8.86 -23.41 2.11
N THR A 93 -9.76 -23.73 1.18
CA THR A 93 -9.53 -24.79 0.17
C THR A 93 -8.31 -24.48 -0.69
N VAL A 94 -8.21 -23.26 -1.23
CA VAL A 94 -7.04 -22.83 -2.02
C VAL A 94 -5.75 -22.94 -1.21
N ALA A 95 -5.72 -22.44 0.02
CA ALA A 95 -4.55 -22.51 0.89
C ALA A 95 -4.14 -23.96 1.20
N SER A 96 -5.11 -24.85 1.45
CA SER A 96 -4.86 -26.28 1.73
C SER A 96 -4.24 -27.05 0.56
N ARG A 97 -4.39 -26.54 -0.67
CA ARG A 97 -3.80 -27.11 -1.89
C ARG A 97 -2.36 -26.67 -2.11
N ARG A 98 -1.86 -25.71 -1.34
CA ARG A 98 -0.47 -25.23 -1.42
C ARG A 98 0.48 -26.14 -0.61
N GLY A 99 1.77 -26.05 -0.91
CA GLY A 99 2.81 -26.86 -0.25
C GLY A 99 3.18 -26.33 1.14
N ALA A 100 4.06 -27.07 1.83
CA ALA A 100 4.48 -26.75 3.21
C ALA A 100 5.17 -25.38 3.36
N ASP A 101 5.80 -24.88 2.29
CA ASP A 101 6.50 -23.59 2.30
C ASP A 101 5.57 -22.38 2.08
N TYR A 102 4.27 -22.62 1.89
CA TYR A 102 3.28 -21.57 1.69
C TYR A 102 2.88 -20.91 3.01
N GLN A 103 3.11 -19.60 3.09
CA GLN A 103 2.72 -18.78 4.21
C GLN A 103 1.33 -18.19 3.94
N ALA A 104 0.29 -18.86 4.42
CA ALA A 104 -1.08 -18.33 4.36
C ALA A 104 -1.26 -17.12 5.29
N GLU A 105 -2.18 -16.22 4.92
CA GLU A 105 -2.60 -15.09 5.75
C GLU A 105 -1.44 -14.16 6.18
N LEU A 106 -0.56 -13.83 5.23
CA LEU A 106 0.64 -13.03 5.49
C LEU A 106 0.28 -11.57 5.80
N SER A 107 0.51 -11.17 7.06
CA SER A 107 0.35 -9.77 7.49
C SER A 107 1.47 -8.88 6.94
N LEU A 108 1.09 -7.80 6.27
CA LEU A 108 1.99 -6.84 5.63
C LEU A 108 1.65 -5.42 6.07
N SER A 109 2.69 -4.60 6.27
CA SER A 109 2.57 -3.18 6.62
C SER A 109 3.78 -2.43 6.09
N GLY A 110 3.57 -1.17 5.72
CA GLY A 110 4.63 -0.31 5.22
C GLY A 110 4.18 1.14 5.19
N ASP A 111 5.15 2.04 5.25
CA ASP A 111 4.90 3.46 5.29
C ASP A 111 5.14 4.09 3.91
N TYR A 112 4.23 4.99 3.54
CA TYR A 112 4.39 5.86 2.38
C TYR A 112 3.97 7.27 2.75
N ARG A 113 4.95 8.17 2.84
CA ARG A 113 4.77 9.54 3.35
C ARG A 113 4.11 9.51 4.75
N GLU A 114 2.98 10.18 4.92
CA GLU A 114 2.21 10.24 6.17
C GLU A 114 1.25 9.05 6.34
N LEU A 115 1.22 8.10 5.39
CA LEU A 115 0.34 6.92 5.45
C LEU A 115 1.09 5.68 5.92
N THR A 116 0.52 4.96 6.87
CA THR A 116 0.85 3.56 7.14
C THR A 116 -0.20 2.69 6.46
N VAL A 117 0.21 1.97 5.42
CA VAL A 117 -0.64 1.05 4.67
C VAL A 117 -0.44 -0.36 5.23
N ARG A 118 -1.52 -1.03 5.62
CA ARG A 118 -1.45 -2.40 6.15
C ARG A 118 -2.58 -3.30 5.71
N GLY A 119 -2.33 -4.60 5.71
CA GLY A 119 -3.34 -5.60 5.40
C GLY A 119 -2.80 -7.01 5.54
N ARG A 120 -3.55 -7.97 5.00
CA ARG A 120 -3.21 -9.39 5.04
C ARG A 120 -3.39 -9.95 3.65
N ALA A 121 -2.29 -10.36 3.03
CA ALA A 121 -2.33 -11.08 1.76
C ALA A 121 -2.78 -12.53 2.01
N ASP A 122 -3.38 -13.16 1.00
CA ASP A 122 -3.91 -14.52 1.16
C ASP A 122 -2.79 -15.56 1.33
N GLY A 123 -1.66 -15.37 0.64
CA GLY A 123 -0.43 -16.04 1.03
C GLY A 123 0.77 -15.81 0.13
N TYR A 124 1.92 -16.33 0.57
CA TYR A 124 3.20 -16.17 -0.10
C TYR A 124 3.96 -17.50 -0.15
N ASP A 125 4.40 -17.89 -1.34
CA ASP A 125 5.29 -19.03 -1.59
C ASP A 125 6.71 -18.50 -1.81
N ALA A 126 7.58 -18.70 -0.82
CA ALA A 126 8.97 -18.24 -0.88
C ALA A 126 9.80 -19.00 -1.92
N GLY A 127 9.51 -20.30 -2.12
CA GLY A 127 10.22 -21.13 -3.10
C GLY A 127 9.95 -20.70 -4.54
N ARG A 128 8.75 -20.17 -4.80
CA ARG A 128 8.36 -19.61 -6.10
C ARG A 128 8.51 -18.09 -6.20
N ASN A 129 8.86 -17.43 -5.10
CA ASN A 129 8.77 -15.97 -4.96
C ASN A 129 7.43 -15.44 -5.51
N GLN A 130 6.33 -16.04 -5.04
CA GLN A 130 4.98 -15.78 -5.54
C GLN A 130 4.04 -15.34 -4.42
N LEU A 131 3.45 -14.16 -4.57
CA LEU A 131 2.43 -13.61 -3.67
C LEU A 131 1.04 -13.79 -4.29
N GLU A 132 0.11 -14.38 -3.54
CA GLU A 132 -1.24 -14.69 -3.98
C GLU A 132 -2.29 -13.78 -3.35
N GLU A 133 -3.28 -13.39 -4.17
CA GLU A 133 -4.55 -12.80 -3.75
C GLU A 133 -5.67 -13.66 -4.36
N VAL A 134 -6.52 -14.22 -3.50
CA VAL A 134 -7.58 -15.18 -3.83
C VAL A 134 -8.92 -14.46 -3.94
N LYS A 135 -9.71 -14.85 -4.94
CA LYS A 135 -11.07 -14.35 -5.19
C LYS A 135 -12.01 -15.50 -5.50
N THR A 136 -13.04 -15.65 -4.70
CA THR A 136 -14.07 -16.66 -4.92
C THR A 136 -15.18 -16.12 -5.82
N TYR A 137 -15.68 -16.94 -6.73
CA TYR A 137 -16.79 -16.58 -7.62
C TYR A 137 -17.69 -17.78 -7.93
N ARG A 138 -18.85 -17.51 -8.54
CA ARG A 138 -19.80 -18.51 -9.05
C ARG A 138 -20.18 -18.15 -10.49
N GLY A 139 -20.39 -19.15 -11.33
CA GLY A 139 -20.70 -18.98 -12.75
C GLY A 139 -19.44 -18.81 -13.60
N GLU A 140 -19.54 -18.00 -14.67
CA GLU A 140 -18.46 -17.79 -15.63
C GLU A 140 -17.52 -16.66 -15.20
N LEU A 141 -16.21 -16.89 -15.23
CA LEU A 141 -15.22 -15.88 -14.82
C LEU A 141 -15.21 -14.67 -15.77
N ASP A 142 -15.49 -14.89 -17.06
CA ASP A 142 -15.51 -13.83 -18.08
C ASP A 142 -16.63 -12.81 -17.84
N ALA A 143 -17.70 -13.22 -17.15
CA ALA A 143 -18.79 -12.34 -16.73
C ALA A 143 -18.39 -11.37 -15.61
N MET A 144 -17.22 -11.54 -14.98
CA MET A 144 -16.73 -10.64 -13.95
C MET A 144 -16.44 -9.25 -14.54
N PRO A 145 -16.98 -8.17 -13.94
CA PRO A 145 -16.73 -6.81 -14.41
C PRO A 145 -15.24 -6.45 -14.44
N ALA A 146 -14.83 -5.66 -15.44
CA ALA A 146 -13.43 -5.27 -15.62
C ALA A 146 -12.90 -4.42 -14.45
N ASN A 147 -13.72 -3.55 -13.87
CA ASN A 147 -13.39 -2.77 -12.68
C ASN A 147 -13.12 -3.65 -11.44
N HIS A 148 -13.82 -4.79 -11.27
CA HIS A 148 -13.51 -5.74 -10.20
C HIS A 148 -12.14 -6.38 -10.42
N ARG A 149 -11.83 -6.79 -11.65
CA ARG A 149 -10.50 -7.33 -11.98
C ARG A 149 -9.39 -6.29 -11.73
N GLN A 150 -9.63 -5.02 -12.07
CA GLN A 150 -8.70 -3.93 -11.76
C GLN A 150 -8.51 -3.75 -10.25
N LEU A 151 -9.58 -3.80 -9.46
CA LEU A 151 -9.51 -3.74 -8.00
C LEU A 151 -8.66 -4.89 -7.44
N HIS A 152 -8.86 -6.12 -7.91
CA HIS A 152 -8.08 -7.28 -7.47
C HIS A 152 -6.59 -7.10 -7.78
N TRP A 153 -6.26 -6.60 -8.98
CA TRP A 153 -4.89 -6.26 -9.35
C TRP A 153 -4.29 -5.16 -8.47
N ALA A 154 -5.06 -4.12 -8.15
CA ALA A 154 -4.61 -3.06 -7.25
C ALA A 154 -4.25 -3.62 -5.86
N GLN A 155 -5.07 -4.54 -5.31
CA GLN A 155 -4.80 -5.17 -4.03
C GLN A 155 -3.48 -5.96 -4.04
N VAL A 156 -3.32 -6.89 -5.00
CA VAL A 156 -2.13 -7.73 -5.06
C VAL A 156 -0.86 -6.92 -5.39
N LYS A 157 -0.97 -5.82 -6.16
CA LYS A 157 0.17 -4.90 -6.43
C LYS A 157 0.61 -4.14 -5.18
N VAL A 158 -0.33 -3.63 -4.38
CA VAL A 158 0.01 -2.98 -3.09
C VAL A 158 0.66 -3.97 -2.14
N TYR A 159 0.12 -5.20 -2.02
CA TYR A 159 0.76 -6.24 -1.21
C TYR A 159 2.14 -6.63 -1.76
N GLY A 160 2.29 -6.72 -3.08
CA GLY A 160 3.57 -6.97 -3.76
C GLY A 160 4.62 -5.94 -3.38
N TRP A 161 4.27 -4.66 -3.45
CA TRP A 161 5.15 -3.57 -3.03
C TRP A 161 5.53 -3.67 -1.54
N LEU A 162 4.55 -3.90 -0.65
CA LEU A 162 4.79 -4.08 0.78
C LEU A 162 5.73 -5.26 1.07
N LEU A 163 5.55 -6.38 0.35
CA LEU A 163 6.38 -7.56 0.49
C LEU A 163 7.81 -7.29 0.00
N CYS A 164 7.97 -6.66 -1.16
CA CYS A 164 9.28 -6.29 -1.69
C CYS A 164 10.05 -5.40 -0.71
N GLN A 165 9.39 -4.42 -0.10
CA GLN A 165 10.00 -3.56 0.92
C GLN A 165 10.41 -4.35 2.17
N ARG A 166 9.53 -5.24 2.65
CA ARG A 166 9.78 -6.05 3.86
C ARG A 166 10.95 -7.02 3.69
N LEU A 167 11.02 -7.67 2.52
CA LEU A 167 11.99 -8.73 2.24
C LEU A 167 13.18 -8.25 1.38
N GLN A 168 13.23 -6.95 1.05
CA GLN A 168 14.26 -6.34 0.20
C GLN A 168 14.39 -7.04 -1.16
N LEU A 169 13.25 -7.41 -1.76
CA LEU A 169 13.21 -8.07 -3.06
C LEU A 169 13.21 -7.04 -4.18
N GLU A 170 14.00 -7.29 -5.22
CA GLU A 170 13.95 -6.49 -6.45
C GLU A 170 12.64 -6.70 -7.21
N GLN A 171 12.11 -7.93 -7.18
CA GLN A 171 10.87 -8.34 -7.85
C GLN A 171 10.16 -9.48 -7.13
N VAL A 172 8.86 -9.62 -7.38
CA VAL A 172 8.00 -10.72 -6.91
C VAL A 172 7.01 -11.11 -8.02
N THR A 173 6.62 -12.38 -8.08
CA THR A 173 5.51 -12.82 -8.93
C THR A 173 4.19 -12.55 -8.21
N LEU A 174 3.32 -11.75 -8.80
CA LEU A 174 1.96 -11.55 -8.30
C LEU A 174 1.04 -12.58 -8.96
N ALA A 175 0.15 -13.16 -8.18
CA ALA A 175 -0.80 -14.15 -8.65
C ALA A 175 -2.23 -13.83 -8.15
N LEU A 176 -3.14 -13.62 -9.10
CA LEU A 176 -4.57 -13.65 -8.81
C LEU A 176 -5.07 -15.08 -8.96
N VAL A 177 -5.68 -15.61 -7.89
CA VAL A 177 -6.28 -16.95 -7.86
C VAL A 177 -7.79 -16.80 -7.85
N TYR A 178 -8.44 -17.08 -8.98
CA TYR A 178 -9.90 -17.13 -9.05
C TYR A 178 -10.39 -18.54 -8.77
N PHE A 179 -11.09 -18.72 -7.66
CA PHE A 179 -11.63 -20.01 -7.23
C PHE A 179 -13.14 -20.08 -7.47
N ASN A 180 -13.58 -21.01 -8.32
CA ASN A 180 -15.00 -21.26 -8.53
C ASN A 180 -15.52 -22.14 -7.38
N ILE A 181 -16.45 -21.61 -6.57
CA ILE A 181 -16.94 -22.34 -5.38
C ILE A 181 -17.83 -23.56 -5.71
N VAL A 182 -18.25 -23.72 -6.96
CA VAL A 182 -19.10 -24.85 -7.40
C VAL A 182 -18.25 -25.96 -8.00
N SER A 183 -17.39 -25.63 -8.97
CA SER A 183 -16.53 -26.63 -9.61
C SER A 183 -15.24 -26.89 -8.84
N GLU A 184 -14.94 -26.08 -7.84
CA GLU A 184 -13.68 -26.02 -7.09
C GLU A 184 -12.42 -25.88 -7.96
N GLN A 185 -12.58 -25.35 -9.18
CA GLN A 185 -11.48 -25.09 -10.10
C GLN A 185 -10.83 -23.74 -9.81
N GLU A 186 -9.50 -23.69 -10.00
CA GLU A 186 -8.69 -22.48 -9.89
C GLU A 186 -8.32 -21.98 -11.28
N THR A 187 -8.57 -20.70 -11.55
CA THR A 187 -7.96 -19.98 -12.67
C THR A 187 -6.89 -19.05 -12.11
N LEU A 188 -5.66 -19.19 -12.62
CA LEU A 188 -4.49 -18.47 -12.13
C LEU A 188 -4.01 -17.47 -13.17
N ILE A 189 -3.86 -16.20 -12.78
CA ILE A 189 -3.29 -15.15 -13.62
C ILE A 189 -2.08 -14.58 -12.91
N ARG A 190 -0.93 -14.53 -13.59
CA ARG A 190 0.35 -14.11 -13.03
C ARG A 190 0.93 -12.91 -13.75
N GLU A 191 1.61 -12.04 -13.01
CA GLU A 191 2.40 -10.92 -13.53
C GLU A 191 3.70 -10.82 -12.72
N SER A 192 4.82 -10.53 -13.39
CA SER A 192 6.07 -10.17 -12.69
C SER A 192 5.99 -8.71 -12.25
N PHE A 193 6.32 -8.42 -10.99
CA PHE A 193 6.21 -7.08 -10.42
C PHE A 193 7.52 -6.64 -9.78
N GLY A 194 8.05 -5.50 -10.22
CA GLY A 194 9.26 -4.90 -9.66
C GLY A 194 8.97 -4.02 -8.44
N SER A 195 9.91 -3.98 -7.50
CA SER A 195 9.86 -3.12 -6.31
C SER A 195 9.78 -1.62 -6.64
N ILE A 196 10.36 -1.21 -7.77
CA ILE A 196 10.35 0.19 -8.27
C ILE A 196 9.07 0.47 -9.07
N SER A 197 8.37 -0.55 -9.56
CA SER A 197 7.21 -0.41 -10.45
C SER A 197 5.96 0.18 -9.79
N PHE A 198 6.03 0.56 -8.51
CA PHE A 198 4.95 1.27 -7.81
C PHE A 198 5.10 2.80 -7.87
N PHE A 199 6.26 3.34 -8.28
CA PHE A 199 6.56 4.78 -8.33
C PHE A 199 6.91 5.29 -9.74
#